data_AF-A0A6P0XYZ5-F1
#
_entry.id   AF-A0A6P0XYZ5-F1
#
_cell.length_a   1.000
_cell.length_b   1.000
_cell.length_c   1.000
_cell.angle_alpha   90.00
_cell.angle_beta   90.00
_cell.angle_gamma   90.00
#
_symmetry.space_group_name_H-M   'P 1'
#
loop_
_entity.id
_entity.type
_entity.pdbx_description
1 polymer ?
#
loop_
_entity_poly.entity_id
_entity_poly.type
_entity_poly.pdbx_seq_one_letter_code
_entity_poly.pdbx_strand_id
1 'polypeptide(L)'
;EVEAAITHHIHSIQQESVTETEIQRIRTLVANRFVFANETPSDRANLYGYYHSIVGDLAPALNYPQHIQALDSSDIQQAGSKYLSVDAYGVVAFRPKSV
;
A
#
# COMPACT_ATOMS: atom_id res chain seq x y z
N GLU A 1 -19.07 -1.93 -15.54
CA GLU A 1 -18.68 -3.24 -14.98
C GLU A 1 -17.43 -3.16 -14.12
N VAL A 2 -16.27 -2.70 -14.64
CA VAL A 2 -15.02 -2.62 -13.86
C VAL A 2 -15.12 -1.75 -12.60
N GLU A 3 -15.67 -0.53 -12.71
CA GLU A 3 -15.85 0.38 -11.58
C GLU A 3 -16.69 -0.23 -10.45
N ALA A 4 -17.80 -0.87 -10.80
CA ALA A 4 -18.67 -1.55 -9.84
C ALA A 4 -17.94 -2.73 -9.16
N ALA A 5 -17.13 -3.50 -9.91
CA ALA A 5 -16.34 -4.60 -9.35
C ALA A 5 -15.28 -4.10 -8.35
N ILE A 6 -14.55 -3.02 -8.67
CA ILE A 6 -13.56 -2.42 -7.76
C ILE A 6 -14.26 -1.96 -6.48
N THR A 7 -15.37 -1.23 -6.61
CA THR A 7 -16.13 -0.69 -5.47
C THR A 7 -16.67 -1.83 -4.59
N HIS A 8 -17.17 -2.90 -5.20
CA HIS A 8 -17.62 -4.09 -4.48
C HIS A 8 -16.50 -4.75 -3.68
N HIS A 9 -15.31 -4.94 -4.28
CA HIS A 9 -14.17 -5.52 -3.57
C HIS A 9 -13.67 -4.65 -2.42
N ILE A 10 -13.62 -3.32 -2.59
CA ILE A 10 -13.28 -2.39 -1.51
C ILE A 10 -14.28 -2.52 -0.37
N HIS A 11 -15.59 -2.56 -0.69
CA HIS A 11 -16.63 -2.75 0.30
C HIS A 11 -16.51 -4.09 1.04
N SER A 12 -16.20 -5.19 0.35
CA SER A 12 -15.93 -6.49 0.99
C SER A 12 -14.77 -6.42 1.97
N ILE A 13 -13.65 -5.78 1.61
CA ILE A 13 -12.51 -5.59 2.52
C ILE A 13 -12.93 -4.76 3.75
N GLN A 14 -13.76 -3.74 3.57
CA GLN A 14 -14.24 -2.89 4.67
C GLN A 14 -15.16 -3.65 5.64
N GLN A 15 -15.96 -4.61 5.16
CA GLN A 15 -16.92 -5.34 6.00
C GLN A 15 -16.37 -6.66 6.55
N GLU A 16 -15.72 -7.45 5.70
CA GLU A 16 -15.34 -8.84 5.97
C GLU A 16 -13.83 -8.99 6.24
N SER A 17 -13.05 -7.93 6.02
CA SER A 17 -11.58 -7.93 6.10
C SER A 17 -10.91 -8.86 5.06
N VAL A 18 -9.59 -8.98 5.15
CA VAL A 18 -8.76 -9.89 4.34
C VAL A 18 -8.45 -11.16 5.13
N THR A 19 -8.18 -12.27 4.44
CA THR A 19 -7.78 -13.51 5.09
C THR A 19 -6.33 -13.45 5.60
N GLU A 20 -6.01 -14.27 6.61
CA GLU A 20 -4.63 -14.33 7.14
C GLU A 20 -3.62 -14.79 6.06
N THR A 21 -4.04 -15.70 5.17
CA THR A 21 -3.19 -16.17 4.06
C THR A 21 -2.88 -15.06 3.07
N GLU A 22 -3.87 -14.22 2.75
CA GLU A 22 -3.68 -13.08 1.84
C GLU A 22 -2.75 -12.04 2.45
N ILE A 23 -2.99 -11.63 3.70
CA ILE A 23 -2.16 -10.63 4.35
C ILE A 23 -0.73 -11.13 4.54
N GLN A 24 -0.52 -12.39 4.95
CA GLN A 24 0.83 -12.95 5.10
C GLN A 24 1.62 -12.94 3.79
N ARG A 25 0.96 -13.27 2.68
CA ARG A 25 1.55 -13.18 1.33
C ARG A 25 1.91 -11.74 0.99
N ILE A 26 1.02 -10.78 1.24
CA ILE A 26 1.25 -9.38 0.90
C ILE A 26 2.32 -8.74 1.78
N ARG A 27 2.34 -8.99 3.09
CA ARG A 27 3.43 -8.53 4.01
C ARG A 27 4.79 -8.95 3.48
N THR A 28 4.93 -10.22 3.08
CA THR A 28 6.16 -10.77 2.51
C THR A 28 6.54 -10.06 1.21
N LEU A 29 5.60 -9.90 0.29
CA LEU A 29 5.85 -9.26 -1.00
C LEU A 29 6.29 -7.80 -0.84
N VAL A 30 5.59 -7.03 0.00
CA VAL A 30 5.84 -5.60 0.21
C VAL A 30 7.17 -5.38 0.94
N ALA A 31 7.45 -6.15 1.98
CA ALA A 31 8.73 -6.08 2.71
C ALA A 31 9.92 -6.39 1.78
N ASN A 32 9.82 -7.46 0.98
CA ASN A 32 10.88 -7.83 0.05
C ASN A 32 11.10 -6.76 -1.03
N ARG A 33 10.03 -6.21 -1.61
CA ARG A 33 10.12 -5.12 -2.59
C ARG A 33 10.85 -3.91 -2.02
N PHE A 34 10.57 -3.54 -0.77
CA PHE A 34 11.26 -2.43 -0.12
C PHE A 34 12.76 -2.70 0.02
N VAL A 35 13.15 -3.91 0.44
CA VAL A 35 14.57 -4.28 0.58
C VAL A 35 15.29 -4.19 -0.75
N PHE A 36 14.75 -4.78 -1.82
CA PHE A 36 15.36 -4.74 -3.16
C PHE A 36 15.42 -3.31 -3.72
N ALA A 37 14.37 -2.50 -3.51
CA ALA A 37 14.35 -1.11 -3.95
C ALA A 37 15.37 -0.21 -3.21
N ASN A 38 16.02 -0.70 -2.15
CA ASN A 38 16.98 0.03 -1.34
C ASN A 38 18.31 -0.73 -1.17
N GLU A 39 18.65 -1.64 -2.09
CA GLU A 39 19.83 -2.49 -1.96
C GLU A 39 21.12 -1.88 -2.53
N THR A 40 20.99 -1.01 -3.54
CA THR A 40 22.17 -0.41 -4.17
C THR A 40 22.69 0.76 -3.34
N PRO A 41 23.98 1.13 -3.47
CA PRO A 41 24.53 2.31 -2.82
C PRO A 41 23.76 3.60 -3.15
N SER A 42 23.34 3.77 -4.41
CA SER A 42 22.59 4.94 -4.86
C SER A 42 21.20 4.99 -4.23
N ASP A 43 20.49 3.85 -4.17
CA ASP A 43 19.16 3.80 -3.55
C ASP A 43 19.24 4.11 -2.06
N ARG A 44 20.23 3.55 -1.36
CA ARG A 44 20.46 3.87 0.06
C ARG A 44 20.78 5.34 0.27
N ALA A 45 21.63 5.94 -0.57
CA ALA A 45 21.95 7.35 -0.48
C ALA A 45 20.70 8.23 -0.65
N ASN A 46 19.82 7.90 -1.61
CA ASN A 46 18.54 8.58 -1.81
C ASN A 46 17.60 8.42 -0.61
N LEU A 47 17.49 7.21 -0.07
CA LEU A 47 16.68 6.92 1.12
C LEU A 47 17.13 7.76 2.31
N TYR A 48 18.42 7.73 2.65
CA TYR A 48 18.97 8.52 3.75
C TYR A 48 18.84 10.02 3.52
N GLY A 49 19.13 10.47 2.30
CA GLY A 49 19.01 11.88 1.93
C GLY A 49 17.59 12.41 2.12
N TYR A 50 16.58 11.71 1.59
CA TYR A 50 15.18 12.11 1.71
C TYR A 50 14.71 12.10 3.17
N TYR A 51 14.91 10.99 3.88
CA TYR A 51 14.39 10.86 5.25
C TYR A 51 15.11 11.79 6.23
N HIS A 52 16.42 12.03 6.08
CA HIS A 52 17.13 12.95 6.95
C HIS A 52 16.77 14.42 6.66
N SER A 53 16.70 14.82 5.38
CA SER A 53 16.54 16.23 5.01
C SER A 53 15.08 16.70 4.95
N ILE A 54 14.14 15.82 4.57
CA ILE A 54 12.73 16.17 4.37
C ILE A 54 11.88 15.71 5.54
N VAL A 55 12.06 14.47 5.99
CA VAL A 55 11.25 13.89 7.08
C VAL A 55 11.82 14.25 8.45
N GLY A 56 13.15 14.42 8.53
CA GLY A 56 13.86 14.70 9.79
C GLY A 56 14.07 13.47 10.67
N ASP A 57 13.68 12.28 10.21
CA ASP A 57 13.80 11.02 10.96
C ASP A 57 14.05 9.85 10.00
N LEU A 58 15.06 9.04 10.31
CA LEU A 58 15.41 7.84 9.56
C LEU A 58 14.66 6.58 10.05
N ALA A 59 14.11 6.60 11.26
CA ALA A 59 13.50 5.42 11.85
C ALA A 59 12.39 4.79 10.98
N PRO A 60 11.51 5.54 10.30
CA PRO A 60 10.49 4.95 9.43
C PRO A 60 11.09 4.21 8.23
N ALA A 61 12.20 4.71 7.67
CA ALA A 61 12.90 4.06 6.56
C ALA A 61 13.60 2.77 6.99
N LEU A 62 14.25 2.78 8.15
CA LEU A 62 15.02 1.64 8.66
C LEU A 62 14.13 0.51 9.17
N ASN A 63 12.94 0.85 9.68
CA ASN A 63 12.01 -0.11 10.27
C ASN A 63 10.82 -0.44 9.35
N TYR A 64 10.83 0.00 8.10
CA TYR A 64 9.71 -0.20 7.18
C TYR A 64 9.32 -1.68 7.03
N PRO A 65 10.25 -2.64 6.78
CA PRO A 65 9.89 -4.05 6.70
C PRO A 65 9.24 -4.59 7.98
N GLN A 66 9.72 -4.19 9.15
CA GLN A 66 9.19 -4.59 10.45
C GLN A 66 7.78 -4.05 10.65
N HIS A 67 7.55 -2.77 10.32
CA HIS A 67 6.21 -2.18 10.37
C HIS A 67 5.23 -2.90 9.44
N ILE A 68 5.64 -3.19 8.21
CA ILE A 68 4.79 -3.95 7.26
C ILE A 68 4.47 -5.34 7.80
N GLN A 69 5.43 -6.04 8.40
CA GLN A 69 5.21 -7.38 8.95
C GLN A 69 4.32 -7.39 10.20
N ALA A 70 4.23 -6.27 10.92
CA ALA A 70 3.42 -6.14 12.11
C ALA A 70 1.93 -5.85 11.84
N LEU A 71 1.58 -5.37 10.64
CA LEU A 71 0.20 -5.01 10.29
C LEU A 71 -0.70 -6.24 10.30
N ASP A 72 -1.86 -6.20 10.95
CA ASP A 72 -2.86 -7.28 10.92
C ASP A 72 -4.04 -7.01 9.98
N SER A 73 -4.94 -7.99 9.84
CA SER A 73 -6.11 -7.86 8.97
C SER A 73 -7.06 -6.74 9.43
N SER A 74 -7.10 -6.46 10.74
CA SER A 74 -7.88 -5.36 11.28
C SER A 74 -7.30 -4.00 10.90
N ASP A 75 -5.97 -3.86 10.85
CA ASP A 75 -5.31 -2.65 10.35
C ASP A 75 -5.68 -2.39 8.88
N ILE A 76 -5.72 -3.44 8.06
CA ILE A 76 -6.12 -3.34 6.64
C ILE A 76 -7.58 -2.93 6.51
N GLN A 77 -8.48 -3.53 7.28
CA GLN A 77 -9.89 -3.17 7.30
C GLN A 77 -10.09 -1.71 7.70
N GLN A 78 -9.47 -1.27 8.80
CA GLN A 78 -9.55 0.11 9.29
C GLN A 78 -8.99 1.10 8.27
N ALA A 79 -7.86 0.80 7.64
CA ALA A 79 -7.29 1.62 6.58
C ALA A 79 -8.23 1.70 5.36
N GLY A 80 -8.84 0.57 4.98
CA GLY A 80 -9.84 0.49 3.92
C GLY A 80 -11.04 1.40 4.21
N SER A 81 -11.60 1.35 5.42
CA SER A 81 -12.73 2.19 5.82
C SER A 81 -12.36 3.67 5.91
N LYS A 82 -11.11 3.99 6.29
CA LYS A 82 -10.66 5.38 6.48
C LYS A 82 -10.31 6.08 5.17
N TYR A 83 -9.66 5.39 4.24
CA TYR A 83 -9.03 6.03 3.08
C TYR A 83 -9.67 5.66 1.74
N LEU A 84 -10.42 4.57 1.64
CA LEU A 84 -11.01 4.08 0.38
C LEU A 84 -12.54 4.23 0.39
N SER A 85 -13.04 5.46 0.52
CA SER A 85 -14.49 5.70 0.47
C SER A 85 -15.08 5.23 -0.86
N VAL A 86 -16.13 4.40 -0.78
CA VAL A 86 -16.92 3.96 -1.93
C VAL A 86 -17.93 5.00 -2.40
N ASP A 87 -18.05 6.12 -1.69
CA ASP A 87 -18.98 7.21 -2.00
C ASP A 87 -18.26 8.50 -2.43
N ALA A 88 -16.96 8.61 -2.15
CA ALA A 88 -16.15 9.79 -2.43
C ALA A 88 -14.84 9.42 -3.15
N TYR A 89 -14.95 9.12 -4.45
CA TYR A 89 -13.80 8.79 -5.31
C TYR A 89 -13.94 9.41 -6.71
N GLY A 90 -12.80 9.55 -7.40
CA GLY A 90 -12.76 10.03 -8.79
C GLY A 90 -12.50 8.88 -9.76
N VAL A 91 -13.19 8.87 -10.90
CA VAL A 91 -13.02 7.87 -11.96
C VAL A 91 -12.48 8.51 -13.22
N VAL A 92 -11.37 7.99 -13.72
CA VAL A 92 -10.79 8.38 -15.00
C VAL A 92 -10.68 7.14 -15.88
N ALA A 93 -11.30 7.18 -17.06
CA ALA A 93 -11.25 6.09 -18.02
C ALA A 93 -10.57 6.56 -19.31
N PHE A 94 -9.43 5.96 -19.64
CA PHE A 94 -8.80 6.14 -20.93
C PHE A 94 -9.45 5.19 -21.94
N ARG A 95 -9.95 5.74 -23.05
CA ARG A 95 -10.56 4.96 -24.13
C ARG A 95 -9.82 5.21 -25.44
N PRO A 96 -9.63 4.19 -26.29
CA PRO A 96 -9.16 4.41 -27.65
C PRO A 96 -10.04 5.42 -28.36
N LYS A 97 -9.45 6.20 -29.27
CA LYS A 97 -10.22 7.10 -30.14
C LYS A 97 -11.17 6.25 -30.99
N SER A 98 -12.47 6.53 -30.93
CA SER A 98 -13.44 5.91 -31.82
C SER A 98 -13.08 6.26 -33.27
N VAL A 99 -12.81 5.24 -34.08
CA VAL A 99 -12.59 5.37 -35.54
C VAL A 99 -13.93 5.41 -36.23
#